data_AF-A0A6M1U3K9-F1
#
_entry.id   AF-A0A6M1U3K9-F1
#
_cell.length_a   1.000
_cell.length_b   1.000
_cell.length_c   1.000
_cell.angle_alpha   90.00
_cell.angle_beta   90.00
_cell.angle_gamma   90.00
#
_symmetry.space_group_name_H-M   'P 1'
#
loop_
_entity.id
_entity.type
_entity.pdbx_description
1 polymer ?
#
loop_
_entity_poly.entity_id
_entity_poly.type
_entity_poly.pdbx_seq_one_letter_code
_entity_poly.pdbx_strand_id
1 'polypeptide(L)'
;MRNRLNVGKTVYKRYKVRVESDKRKSQALIAEERAADLVLHSSYVTTPIYESGVVGKGEHARLIKLFTANLAAQEYAHAIGKLYEFDLRNAHNRAAAVVEYALRNFPGVRALLQQKGKKDVDLYFAFKDASLTESALCAFIAGIDMRDDTRIATEVALVQRFSRENKRFDATMKALGVDVRDPLAIKQAGEFVNFRDYIIEAWRDVPYFQRREPFITELIDQADRVSYDVSDGLIKPSLREKHKDDNALELKRAATREFSEGFIAHLINTLGLDFHKIAEKVERYEALH
;
A
#
# COMPACT_ATOMS: atom_id res chain seq x y z
N MET A 1 3.30 -25.77 3.85
CA MET A 1 3.83 -25.04 2.68
C MET A 1 3.36 -25.59 1.32
N ARG A 2 3.48 -26.89 1.01
CA ARG A 2 3.10 -27.45 -0.32
C ARG A 2 1.67 -27.12 -0.79
N ASN A 3 0.68 -27.18 0.09
CA ASN A 3 -0.71 -26.88 -0.27
C ASN A 3 -0.91 -25.40 -0.66
N ARG A 4 -0.19 -24.48 0.01
CA ARG A 4 -0.26 -23.03 -0.24
C ARG A 4 0.35 -22.63 -1.59
N LEU A 5 1.49 -23.23 -1.95
CA LEU A 5 2.12 -23.04 -3.27
C LEU A 5 1.22 -23.54 -4.41
N ASN A 6 0.51 -24.66 -4.22
CA ASN A 6 -0.42 -25.17 -5.22
C ASN A 6 -1.64 -24.25 -5.42
N VAL A 7 -2.19 -23.71 -4.34
CA VAL A 7 -3.25 -22.68 -4.38
C VAL A 7 -2.74 -21.47 -5.18
N GLY A 8 -1.58 -20.92 -4.78
CA GLY A 8 -0.97 -19.77 -5.42
C GLY A 8 -0.72 -19.96 -6.90
N LYS A 9 -0.13 -21.09 -7.29
CA LYS A 9 0.09 -21.47 -8.70
C LYS A 9 -1.21 -21.50 -9.50
N THR A 10 -2.27 -22.06 -8.92
CA THR A 10 -3.58 -22.19 -9.60
C THR A 10 -4.21 -20.83 -9.83
N VAL A 11 -4.23 -19.98 -8.80
CA VAL A 11 -4.74 -18.60 -8.89
C VAL A 11 -3.92 -17.79 -9.89
N TYR A 12 -2.58 -17.87 -9.82
CA TYR A 12 -1.67 -17.17 -10.73
C TYR A 12 -1.89 -17.58 -12.19
N LYS A 13 -2.05 -18.88 -12.48
CA LYS A 13 -2.37 -19.34 -13.85
C LYS A 13 -3.66 -18.73 -14.38
N ARG A 14 -4.71 -18.68 -13.55
CA ARG A 14 -6.00 -18.07 -13.94
C ARG A 14 -5.86 -16.56 -14.15
N TYR A 15 -5.08 -15.90 -13.30
CA TYR A 15 -4.72 -14.50 -13.45
C TYR A 15 -4.05 -14.22 -14.80
N LYS A 16 -3.04 -15.00 -15.20
CA LYS A 16 -2.32 -14.81 -16.48
C LYS A 16 -3.24 -14.89 -17.68
N VAL A 17 -4.12 -15.89 -17.73
CA VAL A 17 -5.12 -16.03 -18.79
C VAL A 17 -5.99 -14.78 -18.91
N ARG A 18 -6.37 -14.17 -17.79
CA ARG A 18 -7.18 -12.95 -17.77
C ARG A 18 -6.41 -11.74 -18.29
N VAL A 19 -5.18 -11.53 -17.84
CA VAL A 19 -4.33 -10.43 -18.33
C VAL A 19 -4.08 -10.55 -19.83
N GLU A 20 -3.82 -11.76 -20.33
CA GLU A 20 -3.62 -12.01 -21.76
C GLU A 20 -4.87 -11.72 -22.59
N SER A 21 -6.07 -11.93 -22.02
CA SER A 21 -7.34 -11.58 -22.65
C SER A 21 -7.68 -10.08 -22.55
N ASP A 22 -7.08 -9.37 -21.60
CA ASP A 22 -7.41 -7.99 -21.23
C ASP A 22 -6.34 -7.00 -21.69
N LYS A 23 -6.03 -7.00 -22.99
CA LYS A 23 -4.98 -6.15 -23.59
C LYS A 23 -5.37 -4.68 -23.77
N ARG A 24 -6.46 -4.21 -23.17
CA ARG A 24 -7.01 -2.88 -23.45
C ARG A 24 -6.42 -1.83 -22.51
N LYS A 25 -5.64 -0.88 -23.06
CA LYS A 25 -5.09 0.27 -22.31
C LYS A 25 -6.16 1.05 -21.51
N SER A 26 -7.40 1.08 -21.98
CA SER A 26 -8.51 1.75 -21.28
C SER A 26 -8.85 1.13 -19.92
N GLN A 27 -8.69 -0.19 -19.75
CA GLN A 27 -8.99 -0.85 -18.47
C GLN A 27 -7.97 -0.49 -17.39
N ALA A 28 -6.70 -0.34 -17.77
CA ALA A 28 -5.64 0.10 -16.86
C ALA A 28 -5.90 1.53 -16.35
N LEU A 29 -6.30 2.45 -17.23
CA LEU A 29 -6.64 3.83 -16.84
C LEU A 29 -7.85 3.88 -15.89
N ILE A 30 -8.90 3.11 -16.20
CA ILE A 30 -10.09 3.00 -15.36
C ILE A 30 -9.74 2.41 -13.98
N ALA A 31 -8.81 1.46 -13.93
CA ALA A 31 -8.36 0.86 -12.67
C ALA A 31 -7.63 1.88 -11.78
N GLU A 32 -6.73 2.69 -12.35
CA GLU A 32 -6.03 3.73 -11.59
C GLU A 32 -6.97 4.83 -11.10
N GLU A 33 -7.88 5.33 -11.96
CA GLU A 33 -8.91 6.32 -11.56
C GLU A 33 -9.80 5.79 -10.44
N ARG A 34 -10.30 4.55 -10.60
CA ARG A 34 -11.11 3.91 -9.57
C ARG A 34 -10.34 3.75 -8.27
N ALA A 35 -9.04 3.46 -8.34
CA ALA A 35 -8.22 3.31 -7.15
C ALA A 35 -8.05 4.64 -6.40
N ALA A 36 -7.89 5.77 -7.10
CA ALA A 36 -7.80 7.10 -6.51
C ALA A 36 -9.06 7.41 -5.66
N ASP A 37 -10.24 7.18 -6.22
CA ASP A 37 -11.51 7.34 -5.50
C ASP A 37 -11.59 6.39 -4.29
N LEU A 38 -11.24 5.12 -4.51
CA LEU A 38 -11.33 4.10 -3.48
C LEU A 38 -10.43 4.40 -2.29
N VAL A 39 -9.17 4.77 -2.47
CA VAL A 39 -8.25 4.96 -1.35
C VAL A 39 -8.68 6.13 -0.45
N LEU A 40 -9.25 7.21 -1.01
CA LEU A 40 -9.76 8.35 -0.24
C LEU A 40 -10.94 7.96 0.65
N HIS A 41 -11.81 7.06 0.19
CA HIS A 41 -12.97 6.60 0.96
C HIS A 41 -12.69 5.34 1.80
N SER A 42 -11.68 4.57 1.41
CA SER A 42 -11.37 3.22 1.89
C SER A 42 -9.88 3.04 2.17
N SER A 43 -9.35 3.75 3.17
CA SER A 43 -7.94 3.57 3.60
C SER A 43 -7.60 2.15 4.13
N TYR A 44 -8.59 1.28 4.31
CA TYR A 44 -8.45 -0.13 4.66
C TYR A 44 -8.90 -1.04 3.54
N VAL A 45 -8.11 -2.07 3.23
CA VAL A 45 -8.43 -3.08 2.19
C VAL A 45 -9.70 -3.87 2.49
N THR A 46 -10.08 -4.01 3.76
CA THR A 46 -11.34 -4.64 4.15
C THR A 46 -12.55 -3.74 3.96
N THR A 47 -12.36 -2.44 3.73
CA THR A 47 -13.46 -1.48 3.64
C THR A 47 -14.46 -1.78 2.53
N PRO A 48 -14.02 -1.93 1.27
CA PRO A 48 -14.94 -2.20 0.17
C PRO A 48 -15.76 -3.48 0.39
N ILE A 49 -15.21 -4.44 1.14
CA ILE A 49 -15.86 -5.71 1.43
C ILE A 49 -16.99 -5.56 2.46
N TYR A 50 -16.81 -4.76 3.51
CA TYR A 50 -17.91 -4.52 4.45
C TYR A 50 -18.99 -3.61 3.86
N GLU A 51 -18.61 -2.60 3.08
CA GLU A 51 -19.56 -1.64 2.47
C GLU A 51 -20.44 -2.31 1.42
N SER A 52 -19.92 -3.33 0.74
CA SER A 52 -20.72 -4.17 -0.15
C SER A 52 -21.80 -5.00 0.56
N GLY A 53 -21.70 -5.14 1.89
CA GLY A 53 -22.58 -6.00 2.71
C GLY A 53 -22.32 -7.49 2.57
N VAL A 54 -21.22 -7.91 1.90
CA VAL A 54 -20.81 -9.32 1.81
C VAL A 54 -20.48 -9.90 3.20
N VAL A 55 -19.92 -9.07 4.08
CA VAL A 55 -19.72 -9.37 5.51
C VAL A 55 -19.97 -8.11 6.35
N GLY A 56 -20.30 -8.28 7.63
CA GLY A 56 -20.39 -7.16 8.58
C GLY A 56 -19.02 -6.65 9.04
N LYS A 57 -19.00 -5.49 9.72
CA LYS A 57 -17.78 -4.97 10.37
C LYS A 57 -17.28 -5.99 11.39
N GLY A 58 -15.99 -6.34 11.32
CA GLY A 58 -15.38 -7.38 12.17
C GLY A 58 -15.57 -8.82 11.70
N GLU A 59 -16.42 -9.10 10.71
CA GLU A 59 -16.69 -10.46 10.21
C GLU A 59 -15.70 -10.92 9.11
N HIS A 60 -14.60 -10.18 8.87
CA HIS A 60 -13.64 -10.46 7.79
C HIS A 60 -13.01 -11.88 7.87
N ALA A 61 -12.93 -12.47 9.07
CA ALA A 61 -12.48 -13.85 9.26
C ALA A 61 -13.35 -14.88 8.52
N ARG A 62 -14.63 -14.56 8.24
CA ARG A 62 -15.52 -15.43 7.45
C ARG A 62 -15.07 -15.56 5.98
N LEU A 63 -14.25 -14.63 5.51
CA LEU A 63 -13.61 -14.64 4.19
C LEU A 63 -12.13 -15.02 4.25
N ILE A 64 -11.64 -15.62 5.34
CA ILE A 64 -10.21 -15.94 5.50
C ILE A 64 -9.65 -16.77 4.34
N LYS A 65 -10.46 -17.66 3.77
CA LYS A 65 -10.07 -18.50 2.62
C LYS A 65 -9.83 -17.69 1.34
N LEU A 66 -10.60 -16.62 1.14
CA LEU A 66 -10.43 -15.68 0.03
C LEU A 66 -9.10 -14.92 0.18
N PHE A 67 -8.86 -14.33 1.36
CA PHE A 67 -7.61 -13.62 1.64
C PHE A 67 -6.38 -14.53 1.60
N THR A 68 -6.52 -15.77 2.07
CA THR A 68 -5.45 -16.77 2.02
C THR A 68 -5.10 -17.12 0.57
N ALA A 69 -6.10 -17.25 -0.31
CA ALA A 69 -5.86 -17.52 -1.73
C ALA A 69 -5.16 -16.34 -2.43
N ASN A 70 -5.52 -15.09 -2.12
CA ASN A 70 -4.83 -13.90 -2.62
C ASN A 70 -3.36 -13.87 -2.18
N LEU A 71 -3.12 -14.05 -0.88
CA LEU A 71 -1.76 -14.02 -0.34
C LEU A 71 -0.92 -15.19 -0.89
N ALA A 72 -1.50 -16.37 -1.05
CA ALA A 72 -0.81 -17.50 -1.67
C ALA A 72 -0.43 -17.22 -3.14
N ALA A 73 -1.27 -16.50 -3.88
CA ALA A 73 -0.95 -16.08 -5.24
C ALA A 73 0.25 -15.11 -5.25
N GLN A 74 0.24 -14.11 -4.37
CA GLN A 74 1.35 -13.15 -4.19
C GLN A 74 2.65 -13.87 -3.82
N GLU A 75 2.62 -14.78 -2.84
CA GLU A 75 3.79 -15.57 -2.46
C GLU A 75 4.30 -16.46 -3.60
N TYR A 76 3.41 -17.04 -4.41
CA TYR A 76 3.81 -17.82 -5.57
C TYR A 76 4.47 -16.94 -6.63
N ALA A 77 3.89 -15.77 -6.93
CA ALA A 77 4.45 -14.81 -7.89
C ALA A 77 5.82 -14.31 -7.44
N HIS A 78 5.99 -14.01 -6.14
CA HIS A 78 7.27 -13.68 -5.52
C HIS A 78 8.29 -14.80 -5.73
N ALA A 79 7.92 -16.04 -5.42
CA ALA A 79 8.81 -17.20 -5.54
C ALA A 79 9.30 -17.46 -6.98
N ILE A 80 8.60 -16.95 -7.99
CA ILE A 80 9.01 -17.06 -9.41
C ILE A 80 9.53 -15.73 -9.98
N GLY A 81 9.72 -14.69 -9.16
CA GLY A 81 10.22 -13.37 -9.57
C GLY A 81 9.27 -12.63 -10.51
N LYS A 82 7.96 -12.84 -10.38
CA LYS A 82 6.90 -12.23 -11.20
C LYS A 82 5.91 -11.42 -10.36
N LEU A 83 6.30 -10.99 -9.17
CA LEU A 83 5.39 -10.28 -8.28
C LEU A 83 4.96 -8.92 -8.83
N TYR A 84 5.85 -8.28 -9.59
CA TYR A 84 5.59 -7.03 -10.32
C TYR A 84 4.37 -7.09 -11.22
N GLU A 85 3.97 -8.29 -11.67
CA GLU A 85 2.79 -8.44 -12.49
C GLU A 85 1.51 -8.15 -11.69
N PHE A 86 1.52 -8.24 -10.35
CA PHE A 86 0.39 -7.86 -9.49
C PHE A 86 0.38 -6.36 -9.17
N ASP A 87 0.46 -5.54 -10.22
CA ASP A 87 0.37 -4.10 -10.14
C ASP A 87 -1.08 -3.59 -10.03
N LEU A 88 -1.21 -2.27 -9.88
CA LEU A 88 -2.50 -1.59 -9.80
C LEU A 88 -3.36 -1.80 -11.06
N ARG A 89 -2.72 -1.83 -12.24
CA ARG A 89 -3.39 -1.93 -13.55
C ARG A 89 -4.03 -3.29 -13.78
N ASN A 90 -3.53 -4.32 -13.11
CA ASN A 90 -4.01 -5.70 -13.22
C ASN A 90 -4.67 -6.23 -11.93
N ALA A 91 -4.88 -5.37 -10.93
CA ALA A 91 -5.45 -5.76 -9.65
C ALA A 91 -6.86 -6.38 -9.77
N HIS A 92 -7.67 -5.93 -10.74
CA HIS A 92 -8.99 -6.53 -11.01
C HIS A 92 -8.89 -7.95 -11.57
N ASN A 93 -7.88 -8.22 -12.41
CA ASN A 93 -7.62 -9.57 -12.93
C ASN A 93 -7.19 -10.52 -11.81
N ARG A 94 -6.37 -10.02 -10.87
CA ARG A 94 -6.02 -10.76 -9.65
C ARG A 94 -7.26 -11.05 -8.82
N ALA A 95 -8.10 -10.05 -8.58
CA ALA A 95 -9.35 -10.21 -7.83
C ALA A 95 -10.28 -11.26 -8.45
N ALA A 96 -10.48 -11.20 -9.77
CA ALA A 96 -11.30 -12.16 -10.51
C ALA A 96 -10.79 -13.60 -10.33
N ALA A 97 -9.47 -13.82 -10.47
CA ALA A 97 -8.86 -15.13 -10.32
C ALA A 97 -9.01 -15.68 -8.88
N VAL A 98 -8.84 -14.82 -7.87
CA VAL A 98 -9.00 -15.20 -6.46
C VAL A 98 -10.45 -15.56 -6.14
N VAL A 99 -11.41 -14.75 -6.58
CA VAL A 99 -12.84 -14.96 -6.33
C VAL A 99 -13.34 -16.23 -7.03
N GLU A 100 -12.96 -16.43 -8.29
CA GLU A 100 -13.28 -17.66 -9.04
C GLU A 100 -12.75 -18.90 -8.31
N TYR A 101 -11.48 -18.85 -7.87
CA TYR A 101 -10.88 -19.94 -7.10
C TYR A 101 -11.64 -20.18 -5.80
N ALA A 102 -11.95 -19.13 -5.05
CA ALA A 102 -12.62 -19.26 -3.76
C ALA A 102 -14.04 -19.83 -3.88
N LEU A 103 -14.83 -19.32 -4.82
CA LEU A 103 -16.19 -19.81 -5.08
C LEU A 103 -16.24 -21.26 -5.55
N ARG A 104 -15.17 -21.74 -6.23
CA ARG A 104 -15.07 -23.12 -6.70
C ARG A 104 -14.61 -24.09 -5.61
N ASN A 105 -13.70 -23.67 -4.74
CA ASN A 105 -13.01 -24.57 -3.81
C ASN A 105 -13.49 -24.45 -2.35
N PHE A 106 -14.21 -23.39 -2.00
CA PHE A 106 -14.68 -23.15 -0.64
C PHE A 106 -16.21 -22.93 -0.61
N PRO A 107 -17.00 -24.01 -0.48
CA PRO A 107 -18.47 -23.93 -0.45
C PRO A 107 -19.01 -22.96 0.61
N GLY A 108 -18.29 -22.79 1.73
CA GLY A 108 -18.63 -21.83 2.79
C GLY A 108 -18.69 -20.38 2.32
N VAL A 109 -17.96 -20.00 1.25
CA VAL A 109 -18.04 -18.67 0.66
C VAL A 109 -19.40 -18.49 -0.05
N ARG A 110 -19.83 -19.47 -0.85
CA ARG A 110 -21.15 -19.43 -1.51
C ARG A 110 -22.28 -19.45 -0.48
N ALA A 111 -22.17 -20.27 0.56
CA ALA A 111 -23.15 -20.33 1.65
C ALA A 111 -23.25 -18.98 2.39
N LEU A 112 -22.12 -18.31 2.63
CA LEU A 112 -22.08 -16.96 3.20
C LEU A 112 -22.82 -15.95 2.30
N LEU A 113 -22.55 -15.96 0.99
CA LEU A 113 -23.23 -15.05 0.06
C LEU A 113 -24.74 -15.28 0.05
N GLN A 114 -25.16 -16.54 -0.01
CA GLN A 114 -26.59 -16.90 0.08
C GLN A 114 -27.22 -16.41 1.38
N GLN A 115 -26.57 -16.61 2.53
CA GLN A 115 -27.05 -16.12 3.82
C GLN A 115 -27.21 -14.60 3.84
N LYS A 116 -26.33 -13.86 3.17
CA LYS A 116 -26.36 -12.40 3.11
C LYS A 116 -27.21 -11.86 1.95
N GLY A 117 -27.88 -12.72 1.17
CA GLY A 117 -28.65 -12.32 -0.02
C GLY A 117 -27.78 -11.73 -1.13
N LYS A 118 -26.50 -12.09 -1.19
CA LYS A 118 -25.51 -11.60 -2.16
C LYS A 118 -25.25 -12.64 -3.25
N LYS A 119 -24.81 -12.15 -4.40
CA LYS A 119 -24.43 -12.94 -5.58
C LYS A 119 -22.91 -13.03 -5.73
N ASP A 120 -22.45 -14.00 -6.51
CA ASP A 120 -21.03 -14.17 -6.86
C ASP A 120 -20.41 -12.86 -7.42
N VAL A 121 -21.21 -12.09 -8.16
CA VAL A 121 -20.80 -10.79 -8.74
C VAL A 121 -20.58 -9.71 -7.67
N ASP A 122 -21.35 -9.72 -6.58
CA ASP A 122 -21.19 -8.75 -5.48
C ASP A 122 -19.86 -8.99 -4.76
N LEU A 123 -19.51 -10.26 -4.53
CA LEU A 123 -18.21 -10.65 -3.99
C LEU A 123 -17.08 -10.23 -4.91
N TYR A 124 -17.25 -10.42 -6.23
CA TYR A 124 -16.26 -10.00 -7.21
C TYR A 124 -15.99 -8.49 -7.14
N PHE A 125 -17.03 -7.65 -7.21
CA PHE A 125 -16.85 -6.20 -7.16
C PHE A 125 -16.23 -5.74 -5.84
N ALA A 126 -16.70 -6.28 -4.71
CA ALA A 126 -16.14 -6.01 -3.39
C ALA A 126 -14.64 -6.35 -3.32
N PHE A 127 -14.25 -7.51 -3.85
CA PHE A 127 -12.86 -7.96 -3.82
C PHE A 127 -11.97 -7.30 -4.87
N LYS A 128 -12.56 -6.86 -5.99
CA LYS A 128 -11.91 -6.01 -6.99
C LYS A 128 -11.52 -4.68 -6.35
N ASP A 129 -12.46 -4.01 -5.72
CA ASP A 129 -12.21 -2.71 -5.07
C ASP A 129 -11.17 -2.86 -3.95
N ALA A 130 -11.28 -3.91 -3.12
CA ALA A 130 -10.26 -4.24 -2.12
C ALA A 130 -8.86 -4.47 -2.74
N SER A 131 -8.79 -5.15 -3.88
CA SER A 131 -7.52 -5.40 -4.56
C SER A 131 -6.90 -4.15 -5.18
N LEU A 132 -7.74 -3.24 -5.71
CA LEU A 132 -7.30 -1.94 -6.21
C LEU A 132 -6.74 -1.09 -5.06
N THR A 133 -7.45 -1.01 -3.93
CA THR A 133 -6.96 -0.36 -2.71
C THR A 133 -5.62 -0.96 -2.27
N GLU A 134 -5.52 -2.28 -2.10
CA GLU A 134 -4.27 -2.95 -1.68
C GLU A 134 -3.11 -2.60 -2.61
N SER A 135 -3.35 -2.63 -3.92
CA SER A 135 -2.31 -2.40 -4.91
C SER A 135 -1.88 -0.94 -4.95
N ALA A 136 -2.79 0.02 -4.80
CA ALA A 136 -2.46 1.44 -4.72
C ALA A 136 -1.63 1.75 -3.46
N LEU A 137 -2.08 1.29 -2.28
CA LEU A 137 -1.36 1.50 -1.02
C LEU A 137 0.08 0.94 -1.09
N CYS A 138 0.24 -0.28 -1.60
CA CYS A 138 1.55 -0.90 -1.70
C CYS A 138 2.43 -0.29 -2.80
N ALA A 139 1.85 0.11 -3.94
CA ALA A 139 2.57 0.80 -5.01
C ALA A 139 3.17 2.12 -4.50
N PHE A 140 2.39 2.93 -3.77
CA PHE A 140 2.88 4.17 -3.16
C PHE A 140 4.03 3.91 -2.19
N ILE A 141 3.85 2.98 -1.24
CA ILE A 141 4.91 2.62 -0.27
C ILE A 141 6.16 2.12 -1.00
N ALA A 142 5.98 1.30 -2.04
CA ALA A 142 7.09 0.79 -2.82
C ALA A 142 7.75 1.84 -3.72
N GLY A 143 7.10 2.98 -3.99
CA GLY A 143 7.63 4.01 -4.90
C GLY A 143 7.48 3.63 -6.37
N ILE A 144 6.47 2.81 -6.68
CA ILE A 144 6.10 2.47 -8.05
C ILE A 144 5.42 3.69 -8.69
N ASP A 145 5.71 3.93 -9.97
CA ASP A 145 5.10 5.02 -10.72
C ASP A 145 3.57 4.88 -10.81
N MET A 146 2.87 5.97 -10.54
CA MET A 146 1.41 6.08 -10.48
C MET A 146 1.01 7.42 -11.09
N ARG A 147 -0.19 7.51 -11.67
CA ARG A 147 -0.75 8.82 -12.02
C ARG A 147 -0.78 9.73 -10.80
N ASP A 148 -0.55 11.02 -11.02
CA ASP A 148 -0.46 12.02 -9.96
C ASP A 148 -1.69 12.07 -9.06
N ASP A 149 -2.89 12.01 -9.66
CA ASP A 149 -4.16 11.98 -8.92
C ASP A 149 -4.24 10.78 -7.97
N THR A 150 -3.85 9.60 -8.45
CA THR A 150 -3.86 8.34 -7.71
C THR A 150 -2.77 8.35 -6.63
N ARG A 151 -1.58 8.88 -6.93
CA ARG A 151 -0.48 9.05 -5.99
C ARG A 151 -0.89 9.95 -4.83
N ILE A 152 -1.42 11.15 -5.12
CA ILE A 152 -1.87 12.12 -4.12
C ILE A 152 -3.01 11.55 -3.28
N ALA A 153 -4.00 10.93 -3.92
CA ALA A 153 -5.10 10.27 -3.21
C ALA A 153 -4.60 9.20 -2.23
N THR A 154 -3.62 8.40 -2.66
CA THR A 154 -3.02 7.34 -1.84
C THR A 154 -2.20 7.92 -0.70
N GLU A 155 -1.41 8.96 -0.96
CA GLU A 155 -0.64 9.69 0.04
C GLU A 155 -1.53 10.24 1.15
N VAL A 156 -2.59 10.97 0.78
CA VAL A 156 -3.59 11.51 1.71
C VAL A 156 -4.19 10.39 2.56
N ALA A 157 -4.65 9.31 1.92
CA ALA A 157 -5.27 8.18 2.60
C ALA A 157 -4.32 7.51 3.60
N LEU A 158 -3.04 7.37 3.24
CA LEU A 158 -2.02 6.78 4.11
C LEU A 158 -1.66 7.71 5.27
N VAL A 159 -1.42 9.01 5.03
CA VAL A 159 -1.13 9.99 6.09
C VAL A 159 -2.27 10.04 7.12
N GLN A 160 -3.52 10.09 6.64
CA GLN A 160 -4.71 10.04 7.50
C GLN A 160 -4.76 8.76 8.31
N ARG A 161 -4.53 7.62 7.66
CA ARG A 161 -4.57 6.32 8.32
C ARG A 161 -3.48 6.17 9.37
N PHE A 162 -2.23 6.44 9.01
CA PHE A 162 -1.10 6.32 9.91
C PHE A 162 -1.20 7.29 11.10
N SER A 163 -1.72 8.50 10.90
CA SER A 163 -1.99 9.41 12.01
C SER A 163 -3.06 8.88 12.98
N ARG A 164 -4.06 8.13 12.49
CA ARG A 164 -5.05 7.48 13.38
C ARG A 164 -4.48 6.28 14.13
N GLU A 165 -3.59 5.51 13.50
CA GLU A 165 -3.11 4.22 14.02
C GLU A 165 -1.81 4.31 14.81
N ASN A 166 -0.96 5.29 14.50
CA ASN A 166 0.38 5.42 15.05
C ASN A 166 0.54 6.80 15.71
N LYS A 167 0.56 6.82 17.04
CA LYS A 167 0.70 8.05 17.84
C LYS A 167 1.98 8.82 17.54
N ARG A 168 3.07 8.12 17.22
CA ARG A 168 4.35 8.74 16.87
C ARG A 168 4.24 9.44 15.51
N PHE A 169 3.61 8.80 14.54
CA PHE A 169 3.34 9.41 13.23
C PHE A 169 2.46 10.67 13.38
N ASP A 170 1.38 10.60 14.16
CA ASP A 170 0.50 11.75 14.45
C ASP A 170 1.26 12.92 15.10
N ALA A 171 2.12 12.63 16.09
CA ALA A 171 2.95 13.64 16.73
C ALA A 171 3.91 14.32 15.74
N THR A 172 4.53 13.52 14.85
CA THR A 172 5.38 14.06 13.77
C THR A 172 4.58 14.96 12.85
N MET A 173 3.41 14.54 12.35
CA MET A 173 2.59 15.38 11.46
C MET A 173 2.18 16.70 12.10
N LYS A 174 1.82 16.69 13.39
CA LYS A 174 1.52 17.91 14.16
C LYS A 174 2.72 18.83 14.31
N ALA A 175 3.91 18.27 14.53
CA ALA A 175 5.15 19.04 14.61
C ALA A 175 5.51 19.68 13.27
N LEU A 176 5.18 19.02 12.15
CA LEU A 176 5.28 19.56 10.80
C LEU A 176 4.20 20.59 10.46
N GLY A 177 3.24 20.87 11.36
CA GLY A 177 2.14 21.80 11.14
C GLY A 177 1.08 21.29 10.15
N VAL A 178 1.04 19.98 9.89
CA VAL A 178 0.11 19.37 8.92
C VAL A 178 -1.22 19.05 9.62
N ASP A 179 -2.32 19.64 9.15
CA ASP A 179 -3.65 19.19 9.55
C ASP A 179 -4.01 17.89 8.82
N VAL A 180 -3.78 16.78 9.49
CA VAL A 180 -4.04 15.43 8.95
C VAL A 180 -5.52 15.14 8.72
N ARG A 181 -6.44 16.03 9.09
CA ARG A 181 -7.88 15.88 8.81
C ARG A 181 -8.29 16.56 7.51
N ASP A 182 -7.48 17.48 7.00
CA ASP A 182 -7.72 18.21 5.76
C ASP A 182 -6.90 17.60 4.60
N PRO A 183 -7.55 16.92 3.63
CA PRO A 183 -6.87 16.40 2.44
C PRO A 183 -6.07 17.46 1.67
N LEU A 184 -6.53 18.73 1.66
CA LEU A 184 -5.83 19.80 0.96
C LEU A 184 -4.54 20.19 1.70
N ALA A 185 -4.61 20.31 3.03
CA ALA A 185 -3.43 20.56 3.86
C ALA A 185 -2.37 19.47 3.70
N ILE A 186 -2.78 18.19 3.67
CA ILE A 186 -1.86 17.07 3.42
C ILE A 186 -1.25 17.19 2.02
N LYS A 187 -2.06 17.43 0.99
CA LYS A 187 -1.57 17.60 -0.39
C LYS A 187 -0.52 18.72 -0.49
N GLN A 188 -0.82 19.89 0.08
CA GLN A 188 0.09 21.03 0.09
C GLN A 188 1.37 20.70 0.84
N ALA A 189 1.27 20.01 1.97
CA ALA A 189 2.44 19.56 2.72
C ALA A 189 3.30 18.56 1.95
N GLY A 190 2.69 17.71 1.13
CA GLY A 190 3.40 16.74 0.27
C GLY A 190 4.28 17.37 -0.81
N GLU A 191 4.13 18.68 -1.08
CA GLU A 191 5.00 19.41 -2.01
C GLU A 191 6.40 19.67 -1.43
N PHE A 192 6.54 19.65 -0.09
CA PHE A 192 7.80 19.92 0.61
C PHE A 192 8.18 18.86 1.65
N VAL A 193 7.25 17.96 2.02
CA VAL A 193 7.50 16.82 2.91
C VAL A 193 7.40 15.52 2.11
N ASN A 194 8.45 14.70 2.15
CA ASN A 194 8.38 13.35 1.60
C ASN A 194 7.67 12.40 2.58
N PHE A 195 6.34 12.39 2.59
CA PHE A 195 5.54 11.54 3.49
C PHE A 195 5.83 10.04 3.34
N ARG A 196 6.26 9.59 2.15
CA ARG A 196 6.57 8.19 1.91
C ARG A 196 7.66 7.67 2.84
N ASP A 197 8.69 8.46 3.12
CA ASP A 197 9.79 8.03 4.00
C ASP A 197 9.29 7.84 5.44
N TYR A 198 8.47 8.76 5.94
CA TYR A 198 7.82 8.62 7.26
C TYR A 198 6.85 7.43 7.31
N ILE A 199 6.12 7.20 6.22
CA ILE A 199 5.23 6.04 6.08
C ILE A 199 6.06 4.74 6.07
N ILE A 200 7.25 4.72 5.45
CA ILE A 200 8.16 3.56 5.42
C ILE A 200 8.73 3.23 6.82
N GLU A 201 8.87 4.21 7.70
CA GLU A 201 9.22 3.92 9.08
C GLU A 201 7.99 3.40 9.85
N ALA A 202 6.80 3.97 9.63
CA ALA A 202 5.60 3.62 10.38
C ALA A 202 4.89 2.32 9.95
N TRP A 203 4.93 1.93 8.67
CA TRP A 203 4.23 0.73 8.16
C TRP A 203 4.80 -0.58 8.73
N ARG A 204 6.07 -0.58 9.13
CA ARG A 204 6.70 -1.75 9.75
C ARG A 204 6.03 -2.14 11.07
N ASP A 205 5.37 -1.22 11.74
CA ASP A 205 4.64 -1.49 12.99
C ASP A 205 3.18 -1.91 12.75
N VAL A 206 2.70 -1.91 11.50
CA VAL A 206 1.31 -2.23 11.16
C VAL A 206 1.20 -3.71 10.73
N PRO A 207 0.47 -4.57 11.48
CA PRO A 207 0.43 -6.02 11.21
C PRO A 207 -0.07 -6.42 9.81
N TYR A 208 -0.89 -5.59 9.18
CA TYR A 208 -1.32 -5.82 7.81
C TYR A 208 -0.14 -5.75 6.84
N PHE A 209 0.66 -4.70 6.99
CA PHE A 209 1.79 -4.33 6.15
C PHE A 209 3.01 -5.22 6.38
N GLN A 210 3.30 -5.61 7.63
CA GLN A 210 4.30 -6.64 7.95
C GLN A 210 4.09 -7.94 7.16
N ARG A 211 2.84 -8.40 7.01
CA ARG A 211 2.55 -9.61 6.22
C ARG A 211 2.78 -9.44 4.71
N ARG A 212 2.92 -8.21 4.24
CA ARG A 212 3.21 -7.84 2.85
C ARG A 212 4.65 -7.31 2.71
N GLU A 213 5.47 -7.37 3.75
CA GLU A 213 6.85 -6.90 3.67
C GLU A 213 7.63 -7.53 2.51
N PRO A 214 7.62 -8.86 2.30
CA PRO A 214 8.30 -9.45 1.14
C PRO A 214 7.80 -8.91 -0.21
N PHE A 215 6.50 -8.56 -0.28
CA PHE A 215 5.87 -7.98 -1.47
C PHE A 215 6.35 -6.55 -1.71
N ILE A 216 6.31 -5.72 -0.67
CA ILE A 216 6.70 -4.32 -0.74
C ILE A 216 8.20 -4.21 -1.01
N THR A 217 9.04 -5.03 -0.39
CA THR A 217 10.49 -5.03 -0.63
C THR A 217 10.84 -5.43 -2.05
N GLU A 218 10.23 -6.47 -2.64
CA GLU A 218 10.50 -6.81 -4.05
C GLU A 218 10.09 -5.67 -5.00
N LEU A 219 8.97 -5.00 -4.72
CA LEU A 219 8.53 -3.86 -5.51
C LEU A 219 9.50 -2.66 -5.39
N ILE A 220 10.05 -2.40 -4.20
CA ILE A 220 11.09 -1.37 -4.00
C ILE A 220 12.33 -1.70 -4.84
N ASP A 221 12.83 -2.93 -4.75
CA ASP A 221 13.99 -3.39 -5.52
C ASP A 221 13.78 -3.21 -7.04
N GLN A 222 12.55 -3.38 -7.51
CA GLN A 222 12.19 -3.20 -8.92
C GLN A 222 12.08 -1.72 -9.31
N ALA A 223 11.43 -0.90 -8.47
CA ALA A 223 11.37 0.55 -8.69
C ALA A 223 12.78 1.14 -8.82
N ASP A 224 13.71 0.66 -7.98
CA ASP A 224 15.10 1.06 -8.05
C ASP A 224 15.79 0.56 -9.32
N ARG A 225 15.56 -0.68 -9.78
CA ARG A 225 16.15 -1.18 -11.03
C ARG A 225 15.68 -0.42 -12.28
N VAL A 226 14.39 -0.08 -12.38
CA VAL A 226 13.84 0.67 -13.52
C VAL A 226 14.44 2.07 -13.63
N SER A 227 14.87 2.67 -12.51
CA SER A 227 15.55 3.97 -12.50
C SER A 227 16.97 3.95 -13.09
N TYR A 228 17.58 2.77 -13.27
CA TYR A 228 18.94 2.62 -13.79
C TYR A 228 19.00 2.18 -15.26
N ASP A 229 17.92 1.64 -15.82
CA ASP A 229 17.90 1.03 -17.17
C ASP A 229 17.26 1.98 -18.21
N VAL A 230 17.83 3.18 -18.35
CA VAL A 230 17.41 4.17 -19.37
C VAL A 230 18.60 4.55 -20.24
N SER A 231 19.07 3.59 -21.04
CA SER A 231 19.83 3.86 -22.26
C SER A 231 18.90 3.70 -23.46
N ASP A 232 17.97 4.64 -23.65
CA ASP A 232 17.46 5.06 -24.98
C ASP A 232 16.38 6.14 -24.81
N GLY A 233 16.83 7.39 -24.87
CA GLY A 233 16.14 8.52 -25.48
C GLY A 233 14.70 8.84 -25.05
N LEU A 234 14.58 9.93 -24.27
CA LEU A 234 13.38 10.77 -24.06
C LEU A 234 12.31 10.24 -23.08
N ILE A 235 12.61 10.38 -21.79
CA ILE A 235 11.59 10.75 -20.78
C ILE A 235 12.20 11.85 -19.90
N LYS A 236 11.42 12.90 -19.63
CA LYS A 236 11.78 14.01 -18.73
C LYS A 236 12.23 13.45 -17.36
N PRO A 237 13.21 14.08 -16.69
CA PRO A 237 13.62 13.63 -15.37
C PRO A 237 12.40 13.67 -14.44
N SER A 238 11.95 12.50 -13.99
CA SER A 238 11.22 12.44 -12.72
C SER A 238 12.17 12.98 -11.66
N LEU A 239 11.63 13.63 -10.63
CA LEU A 239 12.33 14.33 -9.54
C LEU A 239 13.32 13.45 -8.73
N ARG A 240 14.32 12.87 -9.39
CA ARG A 240 15.55 12.30 -8.85
C ARG A 240 16.71 13.18 -9.30
N GLU A 241 16.60 14.49 -9.10
CA GLU A 241 17.82 15.28 -8.94
C GLU A 241 18.21 15.27 -7.46
N LYS A 242 19.37 14.64 -7.20
CA LYS A 242 20.22 14.77 -6.02
C LYS A 242 19.62 14.36 -4.66
N HIS A 243 19.56 13.05 -4.40
CA HIS A 243 19.97 12.48 -3.11
C HIS A 243 20.58 11.09 -3.32
N LYS A 244 21.55 11.01 -4.24
CA LYS A 244 22.59 9.98 -4.14
C LYS A 244 23.62 10.56 -3.19
N ASP A 245 23.57 10.11 -1.96
CA ASP A 245 24.71 9.63 -1.16
C ASP A 245 24.22 9.45 0.30
N ASP A 246 24.58 8.31 0.89
CA ASP A 246 24.55 7.94 2.32
C ASP A 246 23.24 7.63 3.09
N ASN A 247 22.04 8.06 2.66
CA ASN A 247 20.86 7.89 3.53
C ASN A 247 20.34 6.44 3.72
N ALA A 248 20.41 5.56 2.72
CA ALA A 248 19.79 4.23 2.83
C ALA A 248 20.52 3.26 3.78
N LEU A 249 21.84 3.40 3.91
CA LEU A 249 22.67 2.60 4.83
C LEU A 249 22.62 3.20 6.25
N GLU A 250 22.52 4.52 6.37
CA GLU A 250 22.31 5.21 7.64
C GLU A 250 20.89 4.98 8.20
N LEU A 251 19.85 4.96 7.37
CA LEU A 251 18.48 4.55 7.76
C LEU A 251 18.44 3.11 8.29
N LYS A 252 19.24 2.22 7.71
CA LYS A 252 19.38 0.83 8.16
C LYS A 252 20.07 0.71 9.53
N ARG A 253 20.93 1.66 9.89
CA ARG A 253 21.57 1.78 11.21
C ARG A 253 20.68 2.52 12.22
N ALA A 254 19.92 3.51 11.76
CA ALA A 254 18.97 4.31 12.55
C ALA A 254 17.75 3.52 13.04
N ALA A 255 17.33 2.48 12.32
CA ALA A 255 16.19 1.64 12.68
C ALA A 255 16.35 0.84 14.00
N THR A 256 17.44 1.02 14.74
CA THR A 256 17.69 0.33 16.03
C THR A 256 17.81 1.24 17.25
N ARG A 257 17.67 2.57 17.12
CA ARG A 257 17.65 3.48 18.29
C ARG A 257 16.67 4.64 18.10
N GLU A 258 16.11 5.07 19.23
CA GLU A 258 15.24 6.25 19.40
C GLU A 258 15.75 7.44 18.56
N PHE A 259 14.79 8.20 18.00
CA PHE A 259 14.96 9.37 17.13
C PHE A 259 16.39 9.63 16.63
N SER A 260 16.74 9.17 15.42
CA SER A 260 18.06 9.42 14.87
C SER A 260 18.35 10.92 14.75
N GLU A 261 19.60 11.31 14.97
CA GLU A 261 20.10 12.68 14.82
C GLU A 261 19.74 13.28 13.44
N GLY A 262 19.61 12.44 12.41
CA GLY A 262 19.14 12.83 11.07
C GLY A 262 17.69 13.31 11.02
N PHE A 263 16.78 12.75 11.83
CA PHE A 263 15.39 13.20 11.93
C PHE A 263 15.30 14.58 12.58
N ILE A 264 16.08 14.81 13.65
CA ILE A 264 16.16 16.10 14.33
C ILE A 264 16.80 17.14 13.40
N ALA A 265 17.87 16.79 12.70
CA ALA A 265 18.53 17.67 11.73
C ALA A 265 17.60 18.05 10.56
N HIS A 266 16.78 17.13 10.06
CA HIS A 266 15.80 17.43 9.01
C HIS A 266 14.69 18.38 9.50
N LEU A 267 14.15 18.18 10.70
CA LEU A 267 13.16 19.09 11.30
C LEU A 267 13.72 20.51 11.50
N ILE A 268 14.99 20.63 11.89
CA ILE A 268 15.66 21.92 12.06
C ILE A 268 15.87 22.61 10.71
N ASN A 269 16.38 21.88 9.72
CA ASN A 269 16.72 22.43 8.42
C ASN A 269 15.48 22.81 7.59
N THR A 270 14.40 22.05 7.68
CA THR A 270 13.20 22.27 6.86
C THR A 270 12.19 23.22 7.51
N LEU A 271 12.13 23.26 8.85
CA LEU A 271 11.11 24.06 9.57
C LEU A 271 11.68 25.21 10.39
N GLY A 272 13.00 25.42 10.39
CA GLY A 272 13.65 26.48 11.17
C GLY A 272 13.43 26.35 12.68
N LEU A 273 13.13 25.13 13.15
CA LEU A 273 12.85 24.85 14.55
C LEU A 273 14.15 24.83 15.35
N ASP A 274 14.12 25.44 16.54
CA ASP A 274 15.25 25.48 17.47
C ASP A 274 15.53 24.09 18.07
N PHE A 275 16.78 23.63 17.97
CA PHE A 275 17.27 22.33 18.45
C PHE A 275 16.86 22.09 19.91
N HIS A 276 16.96 23.11 20.76
CA HIS A 276 16.63 22.97 22.18
C HIS A 276 15.13 22.74 22.43
N LYS A 277 14.24 23.31 21.61
CA LYS A 277 12.79 23.11 21.76
C LYS A 277 12.31 21.75 21.25
N ILE A 278 13.00 21.18 20.25
CA ILE A 278 12.72 19.83 19.78
C ILE A 278 13.21 18.81 20.80
N ALA A 279 14.46 18.95 21.28
CA ALA A 279 15.04 18.09 22.31
C ALA A 279 14.21 18.10 23.60
N GLU A 280 13.81 19.28 24.10
CA GLU A 280 13.00 19.41 25.31
C GLU A 280 11.60 18.75 25.17
N LYS A 281 11.01 18.78 23.97
CA LYS A 281 9.72 18.13 23.70
C LYS A 281 9.84 16.60 23.60
N VAL A 282 10.94 16.10 23.05
CA VAL A 282 11.23 14.66 22.95
C VAL A 282 11.56 14.11 24.34
N GLU A 283 12.43 14.79 25.10
CA GLU A 283 12.78 14.39 26.48
C GLU A 283 11.58 14.43 27.43
N ARG A 284 10.69 15.43 27.30
CA ARG A 284 9.43 15.44 28.07
C ARG A 284 8.49 14.31 27.69
N TYR A 285 8.52 13.85 26.44
CA TYR A 285 7.69 12.74 25.99
C TYR A 285 8.21 11.40 26.52
N GLU A 286 9.54 11.21 26.51
CA GLU A 286 10.21 10.04 27.10
C GLU A 286 10.09 10.00 28.63
N ALA A 287 10.05 11.15 29.30
CA ALA A 287 9.87 11.20 30.75
C ALA A 287 8.42 10.93 31.21
N LEU A 288 7.44 10.96 30.31
CA LEU A 288 6.02 10.75 30.61
C LEU A 288 5.51 9.35 30.21
N HIS A 289 6.37 8.51 29.64
CA HIS A 289 6.05 7.18 29.09
C HIS A 289 7.14 6.15 29.40
#